data_AF-A0A353HXE7-F1
#
_entry.id   AF-A0A353HXE7-F1
#
_cell.length_a   1.000
_cell.length_b   1.000
_cell.length_c   1.000
_cell.angle_alpha   90.00
_cell.angle_beta   90.00
_cell.angle_gamma   90.00
#
_symmetry.space_group_name_H-M   'P 1'
#
loop_
_entity.id
_entity.type
_entity.pdbx_description
1 polymer ?
#
loop_
_entity_poly.entity_id
_entity_poly.type
_entity_poly.pdbx_seq_one_letter_code
_entity_poly.pdbx_strand_id
1 'polypeptide(L)' 'SIVDLMKLLDLDSSLAARKELAAELHYSGDTSDSASMNIWLHKQVMKKLAENGGKVPADLQ' A
#
# COMPACT_ATOMS: atom_id res chain seq x y z
N SER A 1 -0.29 5.92 -6.44
CA SER A 1 -0.06 4.46 -6.46
C SER A 1 0.39 3.98 -5.08
N ILE A 2 0.47 2.67 -4.79
CA ILE A 2 1.02 2.20 -3.48
C ILE A 2 2.45 2.73 -3.26
N VAL A 3 3.26 2.84 -4.32
CA VAL A 3 4.61 3.39 -4.26
C VAL A 3 4.59 4.85 -3.80
N ASP A 4 3.70 5.67 -4.36
CA ASP A 4 3.58 7.08 -3.97
C ASP A 4 3.11 7.21 -2.52
N LEU A 5 2.16 6.36 -2.10
CA LEU A 5 1.66 6.35 -0.73
C LEU A 5 2.77 5.96 0.26
N MET A 6 3.57 4.94 -0.06
CA MET A 6 4.72 4.54 0.76
C MET A 6 5.74 5.67 0.85
N LYS A 7 6.04 6.36 -0.26
CA LYS A 7 6.94 7.52 -0.26
C LYS A 7 6.41 8.69 0.58
N LEU A 8 5.11 8.97 0.54
CA LEU A 8 4.50 10.01 1.36
C LEU A 8 4.60 9.72 2.86
N LEU A 9 4.60 8.44 3.23
CA LEU A 9 4.79 7.96 4.59
C LEU A 9 6.27 7.75 4.96
N ASP A 10 7.20 8.13 4.07
CA ASP A 10 8.65 7.92 4.20
C ASP A 10 9.04 6.45 4.39
N LEU A 11 8.30 5.54 3.75
CA LEU A 11 8.51 4.09 3.78
C LEU A 11 9.25 3.60 2.53
N ASP A 12 9.97 2.48 2.66
CA ASP A 12 10.59 1.82 1.51
C ASP A 12 9.51 1.36 0.50
N SER A 13 9.57 1.86 -0.73
CA SER A 13 8.63 1.54 -1.81
C SER A 13 9.13 0.43 -2.75
N SER A 14 10.22 -0.25 -2.36
CA SER A 14 10.80 -1.37 -3.09
C SER A 14 9.81 -2.52 -3.29
N LEU A 15 10.12 -3.40 -4.24
CA LEU A 15 9.30 -4.59 -4.46
C LEU A 15 9.30 -5.53 -3.25
N ALA A 16 10.42 -5.58 -2.51
CA ALA A 16 10.55 -6.39 -1.30
C ALA A 16 9.61 -5.88 -0.20
N ALA A 17 9.66 -4.59 0.10
CA ALA A 17 8.79 -3.96 1.10
C ALA A 17 7.30 -4.13 0.78
N ARG A 18 6.91 -4.03 -0.51
CA ARG A 18 5.54 -4.29 -0.95
C ARG A 18 5.11 -5.75 -0.74
N LYS A 19 6.00 -6.71 -0.98
CA LYS A 19 5.72 -8.13 -0.73
C LYS A 19 5.61 -8.45 0.75
N GLU A 20 6.47 -7.86 1.57
CA GLU A 20 6.39 -7.97 3.03
C GLU A 20 5.08 -7.39 3.55
N LEU A 21 4.73 -6.17 3.13
CA LEU A 21 3.46 -5.54 3.48
C LEU A 21 2.26 -6.37 3.01
N ALA A 22 2.33 -6.99 1.83
CA ALA A 22 1.28 -7.89 1.35
C ALA A 22 1.16 -9.13 2.24
N ALA A 23 2.27 -9.70 2.69
CA ALA A 23 2.28 -10.83 3.62
C ALA A 23 1.69 -10.45 4.99
N GLU A 24 2.08 -9.30 5.55
CA GLU A 24 1.56 -8.77 6.83
C GLU A 24 0.05 -8.48 6.77
N LEU A 25 -0.44 -8.06 5.60
CA LEU A 25 -1.86 -7.81 5.37
C LEU A 25 -2.63 -9.07 4.95
N HIS A 26 -1.98 -10.23 4.95
CA HIS A 26 -2.56 -11.52 4.54
C HIS A 26 -3.13 -11.48 3.11
N TYR A 27 -2.40 -10.89 2.17
CA TYR A 27 -2.77 -10.89 0.76
C TYR A 27 -2.91 -12.34 0.24
N SER A 28 -4.09 -12.66 -0.28
CA SER A 28 -4.41 -13.99 -0.79
C SER A 28 -4.32 -14.12 -2.31
N GLY A 29 -3.92 -13.05 -3.02
CA GLY A 29 -3.75 -13.06 -4.47
C GLY A 29 -2.36 -13.50 -4.92
N ASP A 30 -2.15 -13.49 -6.23
CA ASP A 30 -0.86 -13.86 -6.82
C ASP A 30 0.16 -12.73 -6.63
N THR A 31 1.27 -13.04 -5.95
CA THR A 31 2.39 -12.09 -5.75
C THR A 31 3.28 -11.93 -6.99
N SER A 32 3.09 -12.80 -7.99
CA SER A 32 3.72 -12.68 -9.31
C SER A 32 3.02 -11.60 -10.15
N ASP A 33 1.70 -11.45 -9.99
CA ASP A 33 0.94 -10.33 -10.54
C ASP A 33 1.09 -9.08 -9.67
N SER A 34 2.22 -8.40 -9.91
CA SER A 34 2.56 -7.16 -9.22
C SER A 34 1.50 -6.07 -9.44
N ALA A 35 0.76 -6.07 -10.55
CA ALA A 35 -0.24 -5.05 -10.84
C ALA A 35 -1.45 -5.20 -9.92
N SER A 36 -2.01 -6.42 -9.85
CA SER A 36 -3.12 -6.73 -8.95
C SER A 36 -2.74 -6.53 -7.48
N MET A 37 -1.55 -6.98 -7.09
CA MET A 37 -1.03 -6.77 -5.73
C MET A 37 -0.90 -5.29 -5.37
N ASN A 38 -0.35 -4.46 -6.27
CA ASN A 38 -0.17 -3.03 -6.01
C ASN A 38 -1.51 -2.29 -5.85
N ILE A 39 -2.51 -2.63 -6.66
CA ILE A 39 -3.85 -2.02 -6.56
C ILE A 39 -4.51 -2.41 -5.24
N TRP A 40 -4.39 -3.68 -4.85
CA TRP A 40 -4.94 -4.16 -3.59
C TRP A 40 -4.25 -3.52 -2.39
N LEU A 41 -2.91 -3.48 -2.37
CA LEU A 41 -2.12 -2.85 -1.32
C LEU A 41 -2.49 -1.38 -1.15
N HIS A 42 -2.60 -0.64 -2.25
CA HIS A 42 -2.99 0.77 -2.21
C HIS A 42 -4.32 0.98 -1.47
N LYS A 43 -5.33 0.13 -1.76
CA LYS A 43 -6.64 0.19 -1.08
C LYS A 43 -6.54 -0.18 0.40
N GLN A 44 -5.79 -1.22 0.74
CA GLN A 44 -5.65 -1.65 2.14
C GLN A 44 -4.93 -0.63 3.01
N VAL A 45 -3.84 -0.04 2.51
CA VAL A 45 -3.12 0.97 3.27
C VAL A 45 -3.95 2.24 3.43
N MET A 46 -4.67 2.68 2.39
CA MET A 46 -5.63 3.80 2.51
C MET A 46 -6.72 3.51 3.56
N LYS A 47 -7.25 2.29 3.59
CA LYS A 47 -8.24 1.86 4.60
C LYS A 47 -7.63 1.91 6.01
N LYS A 48 -6.47 1.30 6.22
CA LYS A 48 -5.78 1.33 7.54
C LYS A 48 -5.44 2.75 7.98
N LEU A 49 -5.04 3.61 7.06
CA LEU A 49 -4.73 5.01 7.35
C LEU A 49 -5.99 5.79 7.75
N ALA A 50 -7.12 5.54 7.09
CA ALA A 50 -8.43 6.07 7.48
C ALA A 50 -8.88 5.59 8.87
N GLU A 51 -8.69 4.29 9.17
CA GLU A 51 -9.01 3.69 10.49
C GLU A 51 -8.17 4.29 11.64
N ASN A 52 -6.95 4.75 11.37
CA ASN A 52 -6.05 5.35 12.36
C ASN A 52 -6.17 6.89 12.47
N GLY A 53 -7.24 7.51 11.95
CA GLY A 53 -7.49 8.95 12.09
C GLY A 53 -7.19 9.79 10.84
N GLY A 54 -6.94 9.14 9.69
CA GLY A 54 -7.38 9.65 8.39
C GLY A 54 -6.73 10.90 7.83
N LYS A 55 -5.52 11.29 8.26
CA LYS A 55 -4.77 12.34 7.56
C LYS A 55 -3.97 11.73 6.40
N VAL A 56 -4.65 11.51 5.28
CA VAL A 56 -4.00 11.41 3.96
C VAL A 56 -4.01 12.82 3.37
N PRO A 57 -2.86 13.40 2.96
CA PRO A 57 -2.84 14.75 2.39
C PRO A 57 -3.73 14.81 1.14
N ALA A 58 -4.51 15.88 1.03
CA ALA A 58 -5.47 16.13 -0.06
C ALA A 58 -4.82 16.41 -1.43
N ASP A 59 -3.50 16.23 -1.56
CA ASP A 59 -2.70 16.54 -2.76
C ASP A 59 -2.74 15.44 -3.83
N LEU A 60 -3.62 14.44 -3.69
CA LEU A 60 -3.76 13.30 -4.59
C LEU A 60 -5.14 13.20 -5.27
N GLN A 61 -5.84 14.33 -5.44
CA GLN A 61 -7.06 14.40 -6.27
C GLN A 61 -6.77 14.67 -7.75
#